data_AF-A0A925JY53-F1
#
_entry.id   AF-A0A925JY53-F1
#
_cell.length_a   1.000
_cell.length_b   1.000
_cell.length_c   1.000
_cell.angle_alpha   90.00
_cell.angle_beta   90.00
_cell.angle_gamma   90.00
#
_symmetry.space_group_name_H-M   'P 1'
#
loop_
_entity.id
_entity.type
_entity.pdbx_description
1 polymer ?
#
loop_
_entity_poly.entity_id
_entity_poly.type
_entity_poly.pdbx_seq_one_letter_code
_entity_poly.pdbx_strand_id
1 'polypeptide(L)'
;MPASAQSKKATKAEKADAGARVRTPLNLAVLIQDDLVSRVGNELRETAEFIRTLPNGSRVMVGYIRSGSLQVRQSFTTDLESASRALRIPAGTTSVSPFNPYTQVRDAIRLFPSDGSNRNAVLLVSDGLDTSRGFDFASSVDSVDLNRAAREAKNNNVAVYSFYAPTAGLTSWNRQAVSFGQGALNRIADETGGKAFFQGTSFVTFNAYFNRLTRTLNEEGGRAY
;
A
#
# COMPACT_ATOMS: atom_id res chain seq x y z
N MET A 1 0.71 12.27 43.12
CA MET A 1 1.07 12.70 41.74
C MET A 1 1.94 11.62 41.08
N PRO A 2 1.49 10.98 39.98
CA PRO A 2 2.36 10.14 39.14
C PRO A 2 2.21 10.37 37.61
N ALA A 3 1.73 11.53 37.15
CA ALA A 3 1.48 11.79 35.71
C ALA A 3 2.75 12.03 34.85
N SER A 4 3.93 12.17 35.46
CA SER A 4 5.15 12.64 34.78
C SER A 4 6.05 11.53 34.22
N ALA A 5 5.88 10.27 34.63
CA ALA A 5 6.70 9.15 34.17
C ALA A 5 6.16 8.46 32.91
N GLN A 6 4.83 8.33 32.78
CA GLN A 6 4.19 7.74 31.58
C GLN A 6 4.32 8.64 30.35
N SER A 7 4.19 9.96 30.52
CA SER A 7 4.33 10.92 29.43
C SER A 7 5.73 10.89 28.81
N LYS A 8 6.79 10.83 29.62
CA LYS A 8 8.19 10.73 29.16
C LYS A 8 8.53 9.38 28.47
N LYS A 9 7.89 8.29 28.89
CA LYS A 9 8.10 6.96 28.30
C LYS A 9 7.43 6.86 26.92
N ALA A 10 6.24 7.45 26.76
CA ALA A 10 5.56 7.59 25.47
C ALA A 10 6.37 8.44 24.48
N THR A 11 6.92 9.59 24.91
CA THR A 11 7.73 10.45 24.01
C THR A 11 9.05 9.80 23.59
N LYS A 12 9.65 8.94 24.44
CA LYS A 12 10.90 8.23 24.12
C LYS A 12 10.66 7.03 23.20
N ALA A 13 9.53 6.34 23.34
CA ALA A 13 9.11 5.28 22.42
C ALA A 13 8.75 5.86 21.04
N GLU A 14 7.99 6.97 20.98
CA GLU A 14 7.70 7.68 19.72
C GLU A 14 8.96 8.21 19.03
N LYS A 15 9.94 8.73 19.79
CA LYS A 15 11.23 9.18 19.21
C LYS A 15 12.15 8.03 18.79
N ALA A 16 12.12 6.88 19.46
CA ALA A 16 12.83 5.69 19.02
C ALA A 16 12.17 5.05 17.77
N ASP A 17 10.85 5.18 17.64
CA ASP A 17 10.07 4.68 16.51
C ASP A 17 10.14 5.56 15.26
N ALA A 18 10.41 6.86 15.39
CA ALA A 18 10.54 7.79 14.26
C ALA A 18 11.72 7.50 13.31
N GLY A 19 12.49 6.43 13.56
CA GLY A 19 13.57 5.93 12.72
C GLY A 19 13.67 4.41 12.66
N ALA A 20 12.59 3.69 13.00
CA ALA A 20 12.55 2.24 12.88
C ALA A 20 12.73 1.84 11.40
N ARG A 21 13.53 0.80 11.14
CA ARG A 21 13.76 0.23 9.81
C ARG A 21 13.22 -1.19 9.74
N VAL A 22 12.85 -1.63 8.54
CA VAL A 22 12.50 -3.03 8.29
C VAL A 22 13.75 -3.88 8.51
N ARG A 23 13.63 -4.97 9.27
CA ARG A 23 14.77 -5.78 9.73
C ARG A 23 15.05 -6.98 8.84
N THR A 24 14.01 -7.54 8.22
CA THR A 24 14.09 -8.76 7.41
C THR A 24 13.91 -8.43 5.93
N PRO A 25 14.75 -8.98 5.03
CA PRO A 25 14.56 -8.85 3.59
C PRO A 25 13.18 -9.30 3.12
N LEU A 26 12.63 -8.58 2.14
CA LEU A 26 11.35 -8.90 1.53
C LEU A 26 11.32 -8.58 0.04
N ASN A 27 10.41 -9.22 -0.68
CA ASN A 27 9.99 -8.79 -2.00
C ASN A 27 8.80 -7.83 -1.82
N LEU A 28 8.95 -6.58 -2.27
CA LEU A 28 7.93 -5.54 -2.15
C LEU A 28 7.49 -5.05 -3.53
N ALA A 29 6.21 -5.21 -3.86
CA ALA A 29 5.58 -4.54 -4.99
C ALA A 29 4.90 -3.24 -4.52
N VAL A 30 5.43 -2.09 -4.94
CA VAL A 30 4.82 -0.78 -4.69
C VAL A 30 3.89 -0.45 -5.86
N LEU A 31 2.59 -0.45 -5.60
CA LEU A 31 1.54 -0.16 -6.58
C LEU A 31 0.88 1.16 -6.24
N ILE A 32 0.92 2.11 -7.17
CA ILE A 32 0.34 3.44 -6.98
C ILE A 32 -0.76 3.65 -8.03
N GLN A 33 -1.97 3.96 -7.59
CA GLN A 33 -3.03 4.32 -8.51
C GLN A 33 -2.72 5.67 -9.19
N ASP A 34 -2.82 5.73 -10.51
CA ASP A 34 -2.25 6.86 -11.26
C ASP A 34 -3.19 8.08 -11.34
N ASP A 35 -4.46 7.92 -11.00
CA ASP A 35 -5.45 9.01 -10.91
C ASP A 35 -5.57 9.61 -9.49
N LEU A 36 -4.68 9.24 -8.57
CA LEU A 36 -4.59 9.83 -7.23
C LEU A 36 -4.39 11.34 -7.28
N VAL A 37 -4.98 12.07 -6.34
CA VAL A 37 -4.84 13.54 -6.29
C VAL A 37 -3.37 13.96 -6.25
N SER A 38 -3.03 15.10 -6.88
CA SER A 38 -1.64 15.56 -7.02
C SER A 38 -0.91 15.72 -5.69
N ARG A 39 -1.63 15.94 -4.58
CA ARG A 39 -1.05 16.00 -3.23
C ARG A 39 -0.25 14.73 -2.87
N VAL A 40 -0.61 13.57 -3.41
CA VAL A 40 0.14 12.32 -3.22
C VAL A 40 1.58 12.45 -3.75
N GLY A 41 1.81 13.30 -4.76
CA GLY A 41 3.15 13.60 -5.26
C GLY A 41 4.12 14.12 -4.19
N ASN A 42 3.61 14.81 -3.17
CA ASN A 42 4.41 15.35 -2.07
C ASN A 42 4.95 14.26 -1.13
N GLU A 43 4.31 13.08 -1.12
CA GLU A 43 4.65 11.98 -0.23
C GLU A 43 5.53 10.91 -0.92
N LEU A 44 5.83 11.08 -2.21
CA LEU A 44 6.65 10.13 -2.95
C LEU A 44 8.09 10.11 -2.50
N ARG A 45 8.58 11.22 -1.95
CA ARG A 45 9.94 11.29 -1.40
C ARG A 45 10.07 10.33 -0.22
N GLU A 46 9.06 10.28 0.64
CA GLU A 46 8.94 9.39 1.79
C GLU A 46 8.88 7.94 1.34
N THR A 47 8.12 7.64 0.28
CA THR A 47 8.11 6.30 -0.34
C THR A 47 9.49 5.93 -0.90
N ALA A 48 10.17 6.86 -1.56
CA ALA A 48 11.51 6.63 -2.10
C ALA A 48 12.52 6.34 -0.97
N GLU A 49 12.49 7.13 0.10
CA GLU A 49 13.33 6.91 1.29
C GLU A 49 13.02 5.56 1.95
N PHE A 50 11.74 5.22 2.12
CA PHE A 50 11.35 3.92 2.66
C PHE A 50 11.97 2.77 1.84
N ILE A 51 11.85 2.82 0.50
CA ILE A 51 12.45 1.83 -0.41
C ILE A 51 13.97 1.73 -0.19
N ARG A 52 14.69 2.86 -0.13
CA ARG A 52 16.14 2.88 0.09
C ARG A 52 16.57 2.30 1.42
N THR A 53 15.72 2.42 2.44
CA THR A 53 16.02 1.93 3.80
C THR A 53 15.71 0.46 4.02
N LEU A 54 15.15 -0.24 3.02
CA LEU A 54 14.90 -1.67 3.11
C LEU A 54 16.21 -2.44 3.27
N PRO A 55 16.20 -3.56 4.02
CA PRO A 55 17.42 -4.33 4.28
C PRO A 55 17.96 -4.99 3.00
N ASN A 56 19.28 -5.14 2.95
CA ASN A 56 19.99 -5.81 1.83
C ASN A 56 19.39 -7.19 1.55
N GLY A 57 19.23 -7.53 0.27
CA GLY A 57 18.56 -8.75 -0.18
C GLY A 57 17.07 -8.57 -0.45
N SER A 58 16.48 -7.42 -0.08
CA SER A 58 15.13 -7.05 -0.51
C SER A 58 15.08 -6.82 -2.01
N ARG A 59 13.92 -7.09 -2.62
CA ARG A 59 13.65 -6.81 -4.03
C ARG A 59 12.43 -5.92 -4.16
N VAL A 60 12.52 -4.86 -4.96
CA VAL A 60 11.41 -3.91 -5.11
C VAL A 60 10.98 -3.79 -6.55
N MET A 61 9.65 -3.87 -6.76
CA MET A 61 8.99 -3.52 -8.01
C MET A 61 8.19 -2.23 -7.81
N VAL A 62 8.16 -1.36 -8.81
CA VAL A 62 7.31 -0.15 -8.82
C VAL A 62 6.40 -0.18 -10.03
N GLY A 63 5.09 -0.10 -9.78
CA GLY A 63 4.05 -0.11 -10.81
C GLY A 63 2.95 0.91 -10.57
N TYR A 64 2.32 1.34 -11.65
CA TYR A 64 1.19 2.27 -11.64
C TYR A 64 -0.07 1.58 -12.13
N ILE A 65 -1.16 1.71 -11.38
CA ILE A 65 -2.48 1.20 -11.77
C ILE A 65 -3.14 2.28 -12.64
N ARG A 66 -3.35 1.97 -13.92
CA ARG A 66 -3.94 2.85 -14.92
C ARG A 66 -5.10 2.12 -15.58
N SER A 67 -6.06 2.85 -16.16
CA SER A 67 -7.21 2.33 -16.90
C SER A 67 -7.04 0.93 -17.51
N GLY A 68 -7.41 -0.10 -16.73
CA GLY A 68 -7.38 -1.51 -17.15
C GLY A 68 -6.01 -2.18 -17.29
N SER A 69 -4.89 -1.55 -16.91
CA SER A 69 -3.55 -2.15 -17.01
C SER A 69 -2.60 -1.75 -15.88
N LEU A 70 -1.66 -2.65 -15.56
CA LEU A 70 -0.56 -2.39 -14.66
C LEU A 70 0.65 -1.90 -15.46
N GLN A 71 1.04 -0.64 -15.28
CA GLN A 71 2.25 -0.09 -15.87
C GLN A 71 3.44 -0.30 -14.94
N VAL A 72 4.23 -1.35 -15.17
CA VAL A 72 5.47 -1.61 -14.44
C VAL A 72 6.55 -0.62 -14.90
N ARG A 73 7.05 0.23 -14.00
CA ARG A 73 8.16 1.16 -14.27
C ARG A 73 9.51 0.58 -13.89
N GLN A 74 9.53 -0.29 -12.90
CA GLN A 74 10.71 -1.03 -12.47
C GLN A 74 10.25 -2.43 -12.08
N SER A 75 10.73 -3.44 -12.80
CA SER A 75 10.59 -4.85 -12.39
C SER A 75 11.38 -5.11 -11.11
N PHE A 76 11.03 -6.17 -10.37
CA PHE A 76 11.74 -6.55 -9.15
C PHE A 76 13.26 -6.48 -9.30
N THR A 77 13.89 -5.62 -8.50
CA THR A 77 15.34 -5.41 -8.50
C THR A 77 15.86 -5.32 -7.07
N THR A 78 17.09 -5.76 -6.85
CA THR A 78 17.84 -5.54 -5.60
C THR A 78 18.50 -4.15 -5.56
N ASP A 79 18.56 -3.44 -6.70
CA ASP A 79 18.99 -2.04 -6.75
C ASP A 79 17.84 -1.13 -6.24
N LEU A 80 17.83 -0.94 -4.92
CA LEU A 80 16.84 -0.11 -4.22
C LEU A 80 16.91 1.36 -4.67
N GLU A 81 18.08 1.84 -5.13
CA GLU A 81 18.20 3.19 -5.67
C GLU A 81 17.49 3.30 -7.02
N SER A 82 17.67 2.32 -7.93
CA SER A 82 16.91 2.28 -9.19
C SER A 82 15.41 2.21 -8.94
N ALA A 83 14.96 1.36 -8.01
CA ALA A 83 13.55 1.26 -7.64
C ALA A 83 13.00 2.58 -7.07
N SER A 84 13.74 3.25 -6.19
CA SER A 84 13.33 4.54 -5.63
C SER A 84 13.19 5.63 -6.70
N ARG A 85 14.08 5.66 -7.71
CA ARG A 85 14.04 6.61 -8.84
C ARG A 85 12.94 6.30 -9.85
N ALA A 86 12.40 5.09 -9.85
CA ALA A 86 11.27 4.70 -10.70
C ALA A 86 9.93 5.27 -10.21
N LEU A 87 9.88 5.94 -9.06
CA LEU A 87 8.71 6.69 -8.62
C LEU A 87 8.51 7.97 -9.47
N ARG A 88 7.26 8.36 -9.64
CA ARG A 88 6.76 9.49 -10.43
C ARG A 88 5.48 10.02 -9.78
N ILE A 89 5.25 11.32 -9.92
CA ILE A 89 3.99 11.94 -9.53
C ILE A 89 2.83 11.29 -10.31
N PRO A 90 1.76 10.79 -9.65
CA PRO A 90 0.58 10.28 -10.34
C PRO A 90 0.01 11.29 -11.35
N ALA A 91 -0.61 10.81 -12.42
CA ALA A 91 -1.25 11.68 -13.41
C ALA A 91 -2.32 12.60 -12.81
N GLY A 92 -3.04 12.14 -11.78
CA GLY A 92 -4.02 12.96 -11.05
C GLY A 92 -5.20 13.44 -11.89
N THR A 93 -5.60 12.62 -12.87
CA THR A 93 -6.72 12.89 -13.77
C THR A 93 -7.61 11.66 -13.90
N THR A 94 -8.92 11.89 -14.02
CA THR A 94 -9.90 10.82 -14.23
C THR A 94 -9.75 10.12 -15.58
N SER A 95 -9.04 10.72 -16.54
CA SER A 95 -8.76 10.09 -17.84
C SER A 95 -7.92 8.82 -17.75
N VAL A 96 -7.23 8.59 -16.63
CA VAL A 96 -6.44 7.37 -16.38
C VAL A 96 -7.02 6.50 -15.26
N SER A 97 -8.23 6.82 -14.79
CA SER A 97 -8.87 6.08 -13.71
C SER A 97 -9.07 4.61 -14.08
N PRO A 98 -8.67 3.67 -13.22
CA PRO A 98 -9.11 2.29 -13.33
C PRO A 98 -10.57 2.17 -12.85
N PHE A 99 -11.27 1.11 -13.29
CA PHE A 99 -12.57 0.77 -12.72
C PHE A 99 -12.45 0.13 -11.33
N ASN A 100 -11.32 -0.53 -11.05
CA ASN A 100 -10.94 -1.06 -9.75
C ASN A 100 -9.42 -1.26 -9.69
N PRO A 101 -8.80 -1.18 -8.50
CA PRO A 101 -7.37 -1.47 -8.36
C PRO A 101 -7.06 -2.97 -8.34
N TYR A 102 -8.05 -3.81 -8.03
CA TYR A 102 -7.86 -5.22 -7.67
C TYR A 102 -7.42 -6.09 -8.84
N THR A 103 -7.85 -5.76 -10.06
CA THR A 103 -7.37 -6.46 -11.26
C THR A 103 -5.85 -6.29 -11.41
N GLN A 104 -5.34 -5.09 -11.24
CA GLN A 104 -3.90 -4.82 -11.37
C GLN A 104 -3.09 -5.32 -10.17
N VAL A 105 -3.69 -5.43 -8.98
CA VAL A 105 -3.07 -6.13 -7.84
C VAL A 105 -2.80 -7.60 -8.22
N ARG A 106 -3.73 -8.26 -8.92
CA ARG A 106 -3.54 -9.64 -9.38
C ARG A 106 -2.44 -9.75 -10.43
N ASP A 107 -2.41 -8.80 -11.38
CA ASP A 107 -1.33 -8.73 -12.36
C ASP A 107 0.04 -8.60 -11.67
N ALA A 108 0.13 -7.77 -10.63
CA ALA A 108 1.36 -7.61 -9.84
C ALA A 108 1.74 -8.87 -9.05
N ILE A 109 0.77 -9.58 -8.46
CA ILE A 109 1.00 -10.82 -7.70
C ILE A 109 1.70 -11.86 -8.56
N ARG A 110 1.34 -11.96 -9.85
CA ARG A 110 1.95 -12.90 -10.80
C ARG A 110 3.41 -12.59 -11.14
N LEU A 111 3.87 -11.38 -10.86
CA LEU A 111 5.24 -10.94 -11.13
C LEU A 111 6.18 -11.19 -9.95
N PHE A 112 5.67 -11.64 -8.79
CA PHE A 112 6.54 -11.94 -7.66
C PHE A 112 7.52 -13.07 -7.98
N PRO A 113 8.77 -12.98 -7.51
CA PRO A 113 9.71 -14.09 -7.62
C PRO A 113 9.15 -15.35 -6.95
N SER A 114 9.21 -16.48 -7.65
CA SER A 114 8.77 -17.79 -7.16
C SER A 114 9.87 -18.60 -6.46
N ASP A 115 11.04 -17.98 -6.25
CA ASP A 115 12.21 -18.64 -5.63
C ASP A 115 12.08 -18.84 -4.11
N GLY A 116 11.02 -18.31 -3.49
CA GLY A 116 10.75 -18.45 -2.05
C GLY A 116 11.80 -17.77 -1.16
N SER A 117 12.69 -16.95 -1.72
CA SER A 117 13.84 -16.39 -1.00
C SER A 117 13.45 -15.39 0.09
N ASN A 118 12.30 -14.74 -0.08
CA ASN A 118 11.85 -13.62 0.74
C ASN A 118 10.33 -13.69 0.93
N ARG A 119 9.83 -13.05 1.99
CA ARG A 119 8.40 -12.79 2.14
C ARG A 119 7.90 -11.86 1.04
N ASN A 120 6.69 -12.10 0.55
CA ASN A 120 6.09 -11.29 -0.51
C ASN A 120 5.07 -10.31 0.08
N ALA A 121 5.21 -9.04 -0.27
CA ALA A 121 4.29 -8.00 0.17
C ALA A 121 3.94 -7.02 -0.96
N VAL A 122 2.68 -6.62 -1.06
CA VAL A 122 2.23 -5.50 -1.88
C VAL A 122 2.01 -4.30 -0.98
N LEU A 123 2.55 -3.15 -1.35
CA LEU A 123 2.11 -1.85 -0.85
C LEU A 123 1.19 -1.22 -1.90
N LEU A 124 -0.11 -1.24 -1.63
CA LEU A 124 -1.15 -0.66 -2.47
C LEU A 124 -1.50 0.76 -2.00
N VAL A 125 -1.15 1.76 -2.80
CA VAL A 125 -1.57 3.15 -2.61
C VAL A 125 -2.74 3.43 -3.57
N SER A 126 -3.95 3.51 -3.04
CA SER A 126 -5.18 3.54 -3.85
C SER A 126 -6.33 4.17 -3.06
N ASP A 127 -7.38 4.58 -3.76
CA ASP A 127 -8.64 4.95 -3.13
C ASP A 127 -9.52 3.74 -2.80
N GLY A 128 -9.18 2.55 -3.32
CA GLY A 128 -9.83 1.27 -3.02
C GLY A 128 -11.17 1.05 -3.70
N LEU A 129 -11.63 2.00 -4.52
CA LEU A 129 -12.99 1.94 -5.02
C LEU A 129 -13.09 0.97 -6.20
N ASP A 130 -14.08 0.08 -6.15
CA ASP A 130 -14.50 -0.71 -7.31
C ASP A 130 -15.84 -0.19 -7.82
N THR A 131 -15.82 0.36 -9.04
CA THR A 131 -17.00 0.84 -9.76
C THR A 131 -17.32 0.00 -11.00
N SER A 132 -16.63 -1.13 -11.18
CA SER A 132 -16.74 -1.95 -12.39
C SER A 132 -18.14 -2.53 -12.62
N ARG A 133 -18.93 -2.66 -11.55
CA ARG A 133 -20.28 -3.25 -11.56
C ARG A 133 -21.34 -2.36 -10.90
N GLY A 134 -21.08 -1.06 -10.83
CA GLY A 134 -21.97 -0.09 -10.18
C GLY A 134 -21.37 0.52 -8.91
N PHE A 135 -22.21 1.27 -8.18
CA PHE A 135 -21.81 2.06 -7.02
C PHE A 135 -22.75 1.80 -5.83
N ASP A 136 -22.64 0.61 -5.25
CA ASP A 136 -23.27 0.20 -4.00
C ASP A 136 -22.29 -0.63 -3.15
N PHE A 137 -22.68 -1.03 -1.94
CA PHE A 137 -21.79 -1.76 -1.04
C PHE A 137 -21.35 -3.13 -1.62
N ALA A 138 -22.27 -3.87 -2.23
CA ALA A 138 -21.98 -5.20 -2.77
C ALA A 138 -21.08 -5.11 -4.01
N SER A 139 -21.26 -4.06 -4.83
CA SER A 139 -20.42 -3.83 -6.01
C SER A 139 -19.04 -3.27 -5.68
N SER A 140 -18.89 -2.54 -4.55
CA SER A 140 -17.64 -1.84 -4.22
C SER A 140 -16.81 -2.48 -3.09
N VAL A 141 -17.43 -3.03 -2.04
CA VAL A 141 -16.73 -3.59 -0.86
C VAL A 141 -16.70 -5.12 -0.87
N ASP A 142 -17.70 -5.75 -1.48
CA ASP A 142 -17.75 -7.21 -1.75
C ASP A 142 -17.63 -7.55 -3.24
N SER A 143 -16.81 -6.75 -3.93
CA SER A 143 -16.64 -6.91 -5.36
C SER A 143 -16.01 -8.25 -5.72
N VAL A 144 -16.38 -8.76 -6.90
CA VAL A 144 -15.83 -10.02 -7.44
C VAL A 144 -14.31 -9.92 -7.63
N ASP A 145 -13.81 -8.75 -8.05
CA ASP A 145 -12.39 -8.56 -8.34
C ASP A 145 -11.55 -8.41 -7.07
N LEU A 146 -12.09 -7.75 -6.02
CA LEU A 146 -11.48 -7.77 -4.68
C LEU A 146 -11.37 -9.20 -4.15
N ASN A 147 -12.47 -9.94 -4.22
CA ASN A 147 -12.53 -11.33 -3.78
C ASN A 147 -11.50 -12.23 -4.50
N ARG A 148 -11.31 -12.01 -5.81
CA ARG A 148 -10.29 -12.71 -6.59
C ARG A 148 -8.88 -12.29 -6.20
N ALA A 149 -8.64 -11.00 -6.00
CA ALA A 149 -7.35 -10.49 -5.57
C ALA A 149 -6.93 -11.03 -4.21
N ALA A 150 -7.84 -11.03 -3.22
CA ALA A 150 -7.58 -11.58 -1.90
C ALA A 150 -7.25 -13.08 -1.95
N ARG A 151 -8.00 -13.87 -2.75
CA ARG A 151 -7.70 -15.31 -2.94
C ARG A 151 -6.37 -15.54 -3.64
N GLU A 152 -6.07 -14.81 -4.71
CA GLU A 152 -4.82 -14.94 -5.46
C GLU A 152 -3.62 -14.54 -4.61
N ALA A 153 -3.74 -13.48 -3.80
CA ALA A 153 -2.73 -13.05 -2.85
C ALA A 153 -2.45 -14.13 -1.79
N LYS A 154 -3.49 -14.67 -1.15
CA LYS A 154 -3.37 -15.79 -0.18
C LYS A 154 -2.67 -17.00 -0.79
N ASN A 155 -3.10 -17.42 -1.98
CA ASN A 155 -2.54 -18.61 -2.64
C ASN A 155 -1.06 -18.45 -3.02
N ASN A 156 -0.60 -17.21 -3.23
CA ASN A 156 0.80 -16.90 -3.55
C ASN A 156 1.59 -16.39 -2.33
N ASN A 157 1.03 -16.51 -1.12
CA ASN A 157 1.63 -16.04 0.13
C ASN A 157 2.08 -14.58 0.08
N VAL A 158 1.24 -13.71 -0.52
CA VAL A 158 1.47 -12.27 -0.67
C VAL A 158 0.59 -11.51 0.31
N ALA A 159 1.19 -10.77 1.24
CA ALA A 159 0.46 -9.88 2.15
C ALA A 159 0.19 -8.53 1.46
N VAL A 160 -1.02 -7.99 1.56
CA VAL A 160 -1.37 -6.67 1.00
C VAL A 160 -1.45 -5.63 2.11
N TYR A 161 -0.59 -4.63 2.03
CA TYR A 161 -0.66 -3.43 2.87
C TYR A 161 -1.23 -2.28 2.05
N SER A 162 -2.22 -1.59 2.61
CA SER A 162 -2.99 -0.59 1.85
C SER A 162 -2.83 0.79 2.45
N PHE A 163 -2.42 1.78 1.67
CA PHE A 163 -2.49 3.20 2.03
C PHE A 163 -3.66 3.83 1.29
N TYR A 164 -4.62 4.35 2.04
CA TYR A 164 -5.70 5.12 1.42
C TYR A 164 -5.17 6.47 0.93
N ALA A 165 -5.46 6.77 -0.33
CA ALA A 165 -5.31 8.09 -0.90
C ALA A 165 -6.49 8.38 -1.85
N PRO A 166 -7.12 9.56 -1.81
CA PRO A 166 -8.22 9.89 -2.71
C PRO A 166 -7.74 10.10 -4.15
N THR A 167 -8.61 9.83 -5.11
CA THR A 167 -8.41 10.12 -6.54
C THR A 167 -8.95 11.48 -6.93
N ALA A 168 -8.61 11.92 -8.14
CA ALA A 168 -9.30 13.05 -8.78
C ALA A 168 -10.78 12.75 -9.11
N GLY A 169 -11.22 11.50 -8.93
CA GLY A 169 -12.59 11.04 -9.19
C GLY A 169 -13.50 11.09 -7.95
N LEU A 170 -14.40 10.12 -7.86
CA LEU A 170 -15.49 10.07 -6.87
C LEU A 170 -15.02 10.26 -5.42
N THR A 171 -13.86 9.68 -5.06
CA THR A 171 -13.36 9.71 -3.68
C THR A 171 -12.83 11.07 -3.23
N SER A 172 -12.71 12.07 -4.12
CA SER A 172 -12.37 13.45 -3.74
C SER A 172 -13.54 14.25 -3.16
N TRP A 173 -14.79 13.89 -3.49
CA TRP A 173 -15.97 14.68 -3.10
C TRP A 173 -17.13 13.86 -2.54
N ASN A 174 -17.15 12.54 -2.76
CA ASN A 174 -18.22 11.66 -2.28
C ASN A 174 -17.78 10.86 -1.05
N ARG A 175 -18.32 11.20 0.12
CA ARG A 175 -18.00 10.51 1.39
C ARG A 175 -18.39 9.03 1.40
N GLN A 176 -19.44 8.65 0.68
CA GLN A 176 -19.84 7.26 0.56
C GLN A 176 -18.79 6.47 -0.23
N ALA A 177 -18.26 7.06 -1.31
CA ALA A 177 -17.17 6.47 -2.09
C ALA A 177 -15.92 6.28 -1.23
N VAL A 178 -15.57 7.27 -0.40
CA VAL A 178 -14.47 7.16 0.57
C VAL A 178 -14.69 5.98 1.52
N SER A 179 -15.89 5.86 2.09
CA SER A 179 -16.22 4.78 3.03
C SER A 179 -16.12 3.40 2.38
N PHE A 180 -16.60 3.25 1.14
CA PHE A 180 -16.52 1.99 0.42
C PHE A 180 -15.07 1.65 0.06
N GLY A 181 -14.32 2.62 -0.47
CA GLY A 181 -12.92 2.44 -0.80
C GLY A 181 -12.08 2.03 0.42
N GLN A 182 -12.21 2.73 1.55
CA GLN A 182 -11.52 2.38 2.78
C GLN A 182 -11.92 1.00 3.33
N GLY A 183 -13.21 0.65 3.26
CA GLY A 183 -13.71 -0.67 3.65
C GLY A 183 -13.11 -1.79 2.80
N ALA A 184 -13.02 -1.57 1.49
CA ALA A 184 -12.46 -2.51 0.54
C ALA A 184 -10.94 -2.67 0.73
N LEU A 185 -10.20 -1.59 0.99
CA LEU A 185 -8.77 -1.63 1.33
C LEU A 185 -8.48 -2.35 2.66
N ASN A 186 -9.31 -2.11 3.69
CA ASN A 186 -9.25 -2.87 4.95
C ASN A 186 -9.39 -4.35 4.68
N ARG A 187 -10.45 -4.72 3.94
CA ARG A 187 -10.78 -6.12 3.72
C ARG A 187 -9.67 -6.88 2.99
N ILE A 188 -9.16 -6.37 1.87
CA ILE A 188 -8.08 -7.06 1.16
C ILE A 188 -6.84 -7.21 2.03
N ALA A 189 -6.52 -6.19 2.84
CA ALA A 189 -5.38 -6.24 3.74
C ALA A 189 -5.57 -7.30 4.83
N ASP A 190 -6.71 -7.27 5.53
CA ASP A 190 -7.02 -8.22 6.60
C ASP A 190 -7.09 -9.66 6.07
N GLU A 191 -7.71 -9.89 4.91
CA GLU A 191 -7.81 -11.22 4.31
C GLU A 191 -6.48 -11.81 3.84
N THR A 192 -5.46 -10.99 3.66
CA THR A 192 -4.13 -11.42 3.15
C THR A 192 -3.05 -11.37 4.24
N GLY A 193 -3.43 -11.10 5.48
CA GLY A 193 -2.50 -10.99 6.61
C GLY A 193 -1.68 -9.71 6.62
N GLY A 194 -2.07 -8.71 5.82
CA GLY A 194 -1.50 -7.37 5.85
C GLY A 194 -2.29 -6.41 6.73
N LYS A 195 -2.18 -5.10 6.44
CA LYS A 195 -2.89 -4.05 7.18
C LYS A 195 -3.14 -2.82 6.33
N ALA A 196 -4.30 -2.20 6.52
CA ALA A 196 -4.61 -0.91 5.91
C ALA A 196 -4.29 0.26 6.85
N PHE A 197 -3.84 1.36 6.26
CA PHE A 197 -3.40 2.56 6.95
C PHE A 197 -4.11 3.78 6.38
N PHE A 198 -4.91 4.41 7.23
CA PHE A 198 -5.58 5.67 6.97
C PHE A 198 -5.96 6.37 8.28
N GLN A 199 -6.21 7.67 8.23
CA GLN A 199 -6.64 8.46 9.39
C GLN A 199 -7.86 9.31 9.05
N GLY A 200 -9.00 8.93 9.63
CA GLY A 200 -10.29 9.55 9.29
C GLY A 200 -10.62 9.38 7.81
N THR A 201 -11.32 10.35 7.24
CA THR A 201 -11.70 10.38 5.81
C THR A 201 -10.71 11.17 4.95
N SER A 202 -9.59 11.63 5.53
CA SER A 202 -8.65 12.54 4.87
C SER A 202 -7.29 11.91 4.66
N PHE A 203 -6.63 12.33 3.60
CA PHE A 203 -5.21 12.03 3.38
C PHE A 203 -4.36 12.91 4.31
N VAL A 204 -3.58 12.28 5.20
CA VAL A 204 -2.72 12.99 6.15
C VAL A 204 -1.30 13.08 5.60
N THR A 205 -0.47 12.04 5.79
CA THR A 205 0.91 11.96 5.30
C THR A 205 1.34 10.49 5.27
N PHE A 206 2.18 10.07 4.34
CA PHE A 206 2.72 8.71 4.28
C PHE A 206 3.73 8.42 5.38
N ASN A 207 4.44 9.41 5.93
CA ASN A 207 5.39 9.18 7.02
C ASN A 207 4.77 8.41 8.19
N ALA A 208 3.59 8.82 8.64
CA ALA A 208 2.88 8.13 9.72
C ALA A 208 2.49 6.69 9.33
N TYR A 209 2.17 6.44 8.06
CA TYR A 209 1.81 5.11 7.57
C TYR A 209 3.04 4.22 7.41
N PHE A 210 4.17 4.74 6.92
CA PHE A 210 5.43 4.01 6.81
C PHE A 210 6.01 3.61 8.16
N ASN A 211 5.91 4.46 9.19
CA ASN A 211 6.32 4.09 10.54
C ASN A 211 5.51 2.90 11.06
N ARG A 212 4.19 2.90 10.83
CA ARG A 212 3.31 1.80 11.22
C ARG A 212 3.55 0.54 10.39
N LEU A 213 3.73 0.69 9.08
CA LEU A 213 4.06 -0.41 8.17
C LEU A 213 5.37 -1.08 8.58
N THR A 214 6.41 -0.30 8.86
CA THR A 214 7.70 -0.82 9.31
C THR A 214 7.57 -1.65 10.58
N ARG A 215 6.77 -1.19 11.55
CA ARG A 215 6.49 -1.95 12.77
C ARG A 215 5.78 -3.26 12.45
N THR A 216 4.72 -3.22 11.64
CA THR A 216 3.95 -4.41 11.25
C THR A 216 4.83 -5.44 10.53
N LEU A 217 5.63 -5.01 9.55
CA LEU A 217 6.58 -5.88 8.85
C LEU A 217 7.59 -6.53 9.79
N ASN A 218 8.08 -5.80 10.79
CA ASN A 218 9.00 -6.31 11.80
C ASN A 218 8.34 -7.30 12.77
N GLU A 219 7.10 -7.04 13.21
CA GLU A 219 6.35 -7.93 14.09
C GLU A 219 6.07 -9.27 13.41
N GLU A 220 5.66 -9.23 12.14
CA GLU A 220 5.40 -10.44 11.35
C GLU A 220 6.70 -11.16 10.96
N GLY A 221 7.79 -10.43 10.73
CA GLY A 221 9.10 -11.02 10.46
C GLY A 221 9.71 -11.73 11.68
N GLY A 222 9.28 -11.37 12.90
CA GLY A 222 9.69 -12.02 14.15
C GLY A 222 8.86 -13.25 14.52
N ARG A 223 7.69 -13.44 13.90
CA ARG A 223 6.86 -14.65 14.04
C ARG A 223 7.30 -15.68 12.99
N ALA A 224 8.51 -16.20 13.15
CA ALA A 224 8.92 -17.38 12.38
C ALA A 224 8.08 -18.59 12.84
N TYR A 225 7.51 -19.31 11.87
CA TYR A 225 6.84 -20.59 12.05
C TYR A 225 7.85 -21.71 12.30
#